data_AF-A0A821JCH8-F1
#
_entry.id   AF-A0A821JCH8-F1
#
_cell.length_a   1.000
_cell.length_b   1.000
_cell.length_c   1.000
_cell.angle_alpha   90.00
_cell.angle_beta   90.00
_cell.angle_gamma   90.00
#
_symmetry.space_group_name_H-M   'P 1'
#
loop_
_entity.id
_entity.type
_entity.pdbx_description
1 polymer ?
#
loop_
_entity_poly.entity_id
_entity_poly.type
_entity_poly.pdbx_seq_one_letter_code
_entity_poly.pdbx_strand_id
1 'polypeptide(L)'
;NLLKSKDINEARSIMVQTWRDLSDDKREQYNHGVVKFYSPVTENYLSASILGAITERLDDLIRNYITAHGKLDQTKMDTRTFEKMMHFKSLQSCIDPGESIGILAAQSIGESSTQITLNSKSCLNISYTIIIRKYLNKSFFYP
;
A
#
# COMPACT_ATOMS: atom_id res chain seq x y z
N ASN A 1 28.64 28.28 -9.05
CA ASN A 1 27.62 27.19 -9.18
C ASN A 1 27.75 26.32 -10.43
N LEU A 2 28.31 26.78 -11.56
CA LEU A 2 28.56 25.91 -12.75
C LEU A 2 29.85 25.07 -12.70
N LEU A 3 30.87 25.49 -11.94
CA LEU A 3 32.14 24.75 -11.85
C LEU A 3 31.95 23.43 -11.05
N LYS A 4 31.17 23.47 -9.97
CA LYS A 4 30.87 22.29 -9.14
C LYS A 4 30.08 21.20 -9.89
N SER A 5 29.23 21.56 -10.85
CA SER A 5 28.43 20.59 -11.61
C SER A 5 29.22 19.91 -12.74
N LYS A 6 30.24 20.58 -13.30
CA LYS A 6 31.17 19.97 -14.27
C LYS A 6 31.98 18.84 -13.63
N ASP A 7 32.57 19.10 -12.46
CA ASP A 7 33.35 18.10 -11.73
C ASP A 7 32.51 16.87 -11.34
N ILE A 8 31.24 17.08 -10.97
CA ILE A 8 30.31 15.99 -10.64
C ILE A 8 29.99 15.13 -11.87
N ASN A 9 29.77 15.74 -13.03
CA ASN A 9 29.45 15.00 -14.25
C ASN A 9 30.66 14.20 -14.77
N GLU A 10 31.86 14.74 -14.59
CA GLU A 10 33.12 14.07 -14.91
C GLU A 10 33.38 12.90 -13.95
N ALA A 11 33.23 13.11 -12.64
CA ALA A 11 33.33 12.06 -11.63
C ALA A 11 32.31 10.92 -11.86
N ARG A 12 31.08 11.26 -12.26
CA ARG A 12 30.05 10.27 -12.63
C ARG A 12 30.48 9.44 -13.84
N SER A 13 31.03 10.08 -14.88
CA SER A 13 31.50 9.37 -16.07
C SER A 13 32.63 8.41 -15.74
N ILE A 14 33.59 8.83 -14.90
CA ILE A 14 34.70 8.00 -14.44
C ILE A 14 34.18 6.81 -13.61
N MET A 15 33.27 7.03 -12.67
CA MET A 15 32.64 5.95 -11.90
C MET A 15 31.92 4.94 -12.79
N VAL A 16 31.14 5.40 -13.78
CA VAL A 16 30.40 4.53 -14.69
C VAL A 16 31.34 3.71 -15.57
N GLN A 17 32.42 4.31 -16.07
CA GLN A 17 33.41 3.60 -16.87
C GLN A 17 34.16 2.57 -16.03
N THR A 18 34.60 2.95 -14.82
CA THR A 18 35.25 2.04 -13.85
C THR A 18 34.35 0.85 -13.49
N TRP A 19 33.05 1.09 -13.33
CA TRP A 19 32.06 0.02 -13.08
C TRP A 19 31.91 -0.92 -14.28
N ARG A 20 31.93 -0.39 -15.51
CA ARG A 20 31.82 -1.17 -16.77
C ARG A 20 33.06 -2.02 -17.05
N ASP A 21 34.23 -1.58 -16.61
CA ASP A 21 35.50 -2.26 -16.86
C ASP A 21 35.84 -3.32 -15.80
N LEU A 22 35.15 -3.35 -14.65
CA LEU A 22 35.29 -4.38 -13.62
C LEU A 22 34.70 -5.73 -14.07
N SER A 23 35.36 -6.83 -13.70
CA SER A 23 34.87 -8.20 -13.89
C SER A 23 33.68 -8.52 -12.96
N ASP A 24 32.81 -9.44 -13.37
CA ASP A 24 31.58 -9.76 -12.63
C ASP A 24 31.84 -10.26 -11.20
N ASP A 25 32.94 -10.99 -10.97
CA ASP A 25 33.37 -11.45 -9.64
C ASP A 25 33.64 -10.29 -8.65
N LYS A 26 34.17 -9.16 -9.16
CA LYS A 26 34.42 -7.97 -8.33
C LYS A 26 33.18 -7.12 -8.17
N ARG A 27 32.26 -7.12 -9.16
CA ARG A 27 30.96 -6.44 -9.05
C ARG A 27 30.09 -7.05 -7.98
N GLU A 28 30.14 -8.37 -7.81
CA GLU A 28 29.34 -9.08 -6.80
C GLU A 28 29.71 -8.64 -5.36
N GLN A 29 30.98 -8.33 -5.11
CA GLN A 29 31.45 -7.78 -3.83
C GLN A 29 30.82 -6.43 -3.48
N TYR A 30 30.43 -5.64 -4.48
CA TYR A 30 29.72 -4.36 -4.30
C TYR A 30 28.19 -4.52 -4.33
N ASN A 31 27.67 -5.68 -4.74
CA ASN A 31 26.23 -5.99 -4.72
C ASN A 31 25.72 -6.39 -3.33
N HIS A 32 26.60 -6.60 -2.34
CA HIS A 32 26.21 -7.02 -0.98
C HIS A 32 25.31 -6.03 -0.20
N GLY A 33 25.08 -4.82 -0.72
CA GLY A 33 24.20 -3.82 -0.12
C GLY A 33 22.98 -3.42 -0.97
N VAL A 34 22.86 -3.95 -2.19
CA VAL A 34 21.70 -3.64 -3.04
C VAL A 34 20.59 -4.60 -2.66
N VAL A 35 19.71 -4.18 -1.73
CA VAL A 35 18.43 -4.85 -1.51
C VAL A 35 17.78 -4.94 -2.88
N LYS A 36 17.55 -6.16 -3.38
CA LYS A 36 16.77 -6.37 -4.60
C LYS A 36 15.41 -5.75 -4.34
N PHE A 37 15.19 -4.58 -4.93
CA PHE A 37 13.92 -3.87 -4.85
C PHE A 37 12.94 -4.66 -5.70
N TYR A 38 12.15 -5.51 -5.04
CA TYR A 38 11.00 -6.11 -5.68
C TYR A 38 9.90 -5.07 -5.70
N SER A 39 9.42 -4.73 -6.89
CA SER A 39 8.23 -3.92 -7.04
C SER A 39 7.05 -4.56 -6.27
N PRO A 40 6.24 -3.77 -5.56
CA PRO A 40 5.08 -4.29 -4.84
C PRO A 40 4.16 -5.04 -5.81
N VAL A 41 3.48 -6.07 -5.31
CA VAL A 41 2.60 -6.93 -6.13
C VAL A 41 1.54 -6.11 -6.88
N THR A 42 1.06 -5.03 -6.25
CA THR A 42 0.04 -4.13 -6.81
C THR A 42 0.54 -3.25 -7.97
N GLU A 43 1.85 -3.13 -8.18
CA GLU A 43 2.41 -2.43 -9.34
C GLU A 43 2.34 -3.29 -10.60
N ASN A 44 2.64 -4.59 -10.45
CA ASN A 44 2.68 -5.53 -11.57
C ASN A 44 1.31 -6.15 -11.87
N TYR A 45 0.40 -6.19 -10.89
CA TYR A 45 -0.87 -6.87 -11.00
C TYR A 45 -2.02 -6.01 -10.49
N LEU A 46 -3.12 -6.02 -11.25
CA LEU A 46 -4.34 -5.33 -10.86
C LEU A 46 -5.06 -6.10 -9.75
N SER A 47 -5.10 -5.49 -8.56
CA SER A 47 -5.81 -6.02 -7.38
C SER A 47 -7.31 -6.24 -7.60
N ALA A 48 -7.92 -5.53 -8.54
CA ALA A 48 -9.33 -5.65 -8.91
C ALA A 48 -9.62 -6.82 -9.88
N SER A 49 -8.60 -7.51 -10.39
CA SER A 49 -8.77 -8.61 -11.35
C SER A 49 -8.12 -9.92 -10.90
N ILE A 50 -6.99 -9.85 -10.18
CA ILE A 50 -6.21 -11.02 -9.82
C ILE A 50 -6.39 -11.34 -8.34
N LEU A 51 -6.89 -12.55 -8.05
CA LEU A 51 -7.00 -13.04 -6.68
C LEU A 51 -5.60 -13.23 -6.07
N GLY A 52 -5.38 -12.64 -4.88
CA GLY A 52 -4.08 -12.67 -4.19
C GLY A 52 -3.15 -11.52 -4.56
N ALA A 53 -3.48 -10.68 -5.55
CA ALA A 53 -2.79 -9.43 -5.80
C ALA A 53 -3.24 -8.36 -4.79
N ILE A 54 -2.86 -8.53 -3.52
CA ILE A 54 -3.21 -7.63 -2.42
C ILE A 54 -2.04 -6.74 -2.03
N THR A 55 -2.32 -5.69 -1.26
CA THR A 55 -1.28 -4.85 -0.67
C THR A 55 -0.56 -5.60 0.44
N GLU A 56 0.75 -5.34 0.61
CA GLU A 56 1.56 -5.95 1.68
C GLU A 56 0.96 -5.71 3.06
N ARG A 57 0.38 -4.53 3.27
CA ARG A 57 -0.32 -4.18 4.52
C ARG A 57 -1.50 -5.09 4.80
N LEU A 58 -2.29 -5.44 3.78
CA LEU A 58 -3.42 -6.35 3.98
C LEU A 58 -2.93 -7.78 4.24
N ASP A 59 -1.86 -8.20 3.56
CA ASP A 59 -1.23 -9.50 3.75
C ASP A 59 -0.72 -9.65 5.20
N ASP A 60 -0.02 -8.63 5.71
CA ASP A 60 0.44 -8.57 7.09
C ASP A 60 -0.72 -8.66 8.09
N LEU A 61 -1.82 -7.94 7.84
CA LEU A 61 -3.00 -7.99 8.70
C LEU A 61 -3.62 -9.38 8.75
N ILE A 62 -3.73 -10.05 7.59
CA ILE A 62 -4.26 -11.42 7.51
C ILE A 62 -3.35 -12.40 8.26
N ARG A 63 -2.03 -12.31 8.03
CA ARG A 63 -1.03 -13.15 8.71
C ARG A 63 -1.04 -12.96 10.22
N ASN A 64 -1.06 -11.71 10.67
CA ASN A 64 -1.10 -11.37 12.09
C ASN A 64 -2.38 -11.88 12.75
N TYR A 65 -3.51 -11.76 12.06
CA TYR A 65 -4.79 -12.28 12.54
C TYR A 65 -4.78 -13.81 12.67
N ILE A 66 -4.28 -14.52 11.66
CA ILE A 66 -4.14 -15.99 11.68
C ILE A 66 -3.20 -16.43 12.82
N THR A 67 -2.08 -15.73 12.99
CA THR A 67 -1.10 -16.05 14.04
C THR A 67 -1.66 -15.82 15.43
N ALA A 68 -2.42 -14.72 15.62
CA ALA A 68 -3.05 -14.39 16.89
C ALA A 68 -4.22 -15.33 17.23
N HIS A 69 -4.93 -15.84 16.22
CA HIS A 69 -6.12 -16.69 16.38
C HIS A 69 -5.90 -18.07 15.75
N GLY A 70 -4.79 -18.73 16.13
CA GLY A 70 -4.26 -19.97 15.55
C GLY A 70 -5.22 -21.16 15.40
N LYS A 71 -6.45 -21.06 15.91
CA LYS A 71 -7.59 -21.82 15.44
C LYS A 71 -8.82 -20.91 15.32
N LEU A 72 -9.40 -20.85 14.13
CA LEU A 72 -10.72 -20.27 13.87
C LEU A 72 -11.84 -21.19 14.43
N ASP A 73 -11.66 -21.68 15.66
CA ASP A 73 -12.46 -22.75 16.28
C ASP A 73 -13.94 -22.37 16.43
N GLN A 74 -14.24 -21.07 16.51
CA GLN A 74 -15.61 -20.58 16.64
C GLN A 74 -16.41 -20.69 15.33
N THR A 75 -15.74 -20.72 14.17
CA THR A 75 -16.40 -20.69 12.84
C THR A 75 -16.24 -22.00 12.06
N LYS A 76 -15.54 -23.02 12.60
CA LYS A 76 -15.18 -24.27 11.88
C LYS A 76 -14.53 -24.02 10.52
N MET A 77 -13.90 -22.86 10.33
CA MET A 77 -13.33 -22.46 9.05
C MET A 77 -11.85 -22.81 9.02
N ASP A 78 -11.42 -23.47 7.95
CA ASP A 78 -9.99 -23.72 7.72
C ASP A 78 -9.25 -22.40 7.45
N THR A 79 -8.01 -22.29 7.92
CA THR A 79 -7.15 -21.11 7.76
C THR A 79 -7.00 -20.71 6.30
N ARG A 80 -6.84 -21.69 5.41
CA ARG A 80 -6.71 -21.45 3.96
C ARG A 80 -8.00 -20.92 3.34
N THR A 81 -9.16 -21.36 3.87
CA THR A 81 -10.46 -20.86 3.42
C THR A 81 -10.67 -19.42 3.86
N PHE A 82 -10.26 -19.07 5.07
CA PHE A 82 -10.29 -17.69 5.57
C PHE A 82 -9.39 -16.76 4.74
N GLU A 83 -8.15 -17.17 4.46
CA GLU A 83 -7.21 -16.40 3.64
C GLU A 83 -7.80 -16.12 2.24
N LYS A 84 -8.33 -17.14 1.57
CA LYS A 84 -9.02 -16.99 0.27
C LYS A 84 -10.23 -16.05 0.36
N MET A 85 -11.02 -16.16 1.42
CA MET A 85 -12.18 -15.29 1.63
C MET A 85 -11.75 -13.83 1.80
N MET A 86 -10.66 -13.57 2.53
CA MET A 86 -10.13 -12.22 2.69
C MET A 86 -9.56 -11.66 1.38
N HIS A 87 -8.87 -12.47 0.58
CA HIS A 87 -8.45 -12.06 -0.75
C HIS A 87 -9.64 -11.74 -1.67
N PHE A 88 -10.70 -12.55 -1.61
CA PHE A 88 -11.92 -12.31 -2.38
C PHE A 88 -12.64 -11.04 -1.94
N LYS A 89 -12.71 -10.78 -0.63
CA LYS A 89 -13.25 -9.53 -0.09
C LYS A 89 -12.45 -8.32 -0.56
N SER A 90 -11.12 -8.43 -0.60
CA SER A 90 -10.25 -7.36 -1.12
C SER A 90 -10.55 -7.06 -2.59
N LEU A 91 -10.77 -8.09 -3.40
CA LEU A 91 -11.13 -7.97 -4.82
C LEU A 91 -12.44 -7.18 -5.00
N GLN A 92 -13.47 -7.52 -4.22
CA GLN A 92 -14.78 -6.85 -4.25
C GLN A 92 -14.79 -5.45 -3.63
N SER A 93 -13.80 -5.12 -2.80
CA SER A 93 -13.72 -3.81 -2.12
C SER A 93 -12.98 -2.76 -2.96
N CYS A 94 -12.57 -3.11 -4.18
CA CYS A 94 -11.95 -2.18 -5.11
C CYS A 94 -12.98 -1.18 -5.63
N ILE A 95 -12.52 0.04 -5.91
CA ILE A 95 -13.38 1.11 -6.42
C ILE A 95 -13.77 0.84 -7.88
N ASP A 96 -15.01 1.16 -8.22
CA ASP A 96 -15.49 1.04 -9.59
C ASP A 96 -14.88 2.15 -10.47
N PRO A 97 -14.43 1.82 -11.69
CA PRO A 97 -13.93 2.83 -12.62
C PRO A 97 -15.06 3.79 -13.00
N GLY A 98 -14.83 5.09 -12.81
CA GLY A 98 -15.82 6.14 -13.09
C GLY A 98 -16.50 6.72 -11.85
N GLU A 99 -16.22 6.21 -10.64
CA GLU A 99 -16.67 6.87 -9.41
C GLU A 99 -15.96 8.22 -9.21
N SER A 100 -16.72 9.25 -8.82
CA SER A 100 -16.22 10.63 -8.67
C SER A 100 -15.43 10.84 -7.38
N ILE A 101 -14.25 10.20 -7.30
CA ILE A 101 -13.35 10.28 -6.14
C ILE A 101 -12.92 11.71 -5.77
N GLY A 102 -12.83 12.61 -6.75
CA GLY A 102 -12.44 14.01 -6.52
C GLY A 102 -13.49 14.79 -5.72
N ILE A 103 -14.77 14.57 -6.03
CA ILE A 103 -15.88 15.19 -5.30
C ILE A 103 -15.99 14.55 -3.90
N LEU A 104 -15.88 13.22 -3.81
CA LEU A 104 -15.89 12.50 -2.54
C LEU A 104 -14.76 12.94 -1.61
N ALA A 105 -13.55 13.15 -2.14
CA ALA A 105 -12.41 13.64 -1.37
C ALA A 105 -12.64 15.08 -0.88
N ALA A 106 -13.10 15.97 -1.77
CA ALA A 106 -13.41 17.35 -1.42
C ALA A 106 -14.50 17.44 -0.34
N GLN A 107 -15.56 16.64 -0.48
CA GLN A 107 -16.66 16.54 0.50
C GLN A 107 -16.18 15.96 1.83
N SER A 108 -15.31 14.94 1.81
CA SER A 108 -14.76 14.35 3.03
C SER A 108 -14.00 15.38 3.88
N ILE A 109 -13.28 16.30 3.23
CA ILE A 109 -12.60 17.41 3.92
C ILE A 109 -13.62 18.48 4.36
N GLY A 110 -14.52 18.89 3.45
CA GLY A 110 -15.49 19.97 3.70
C GLY A 110 -16.53 19.67 4.79
N GLU A 111 -17.11 18.46 4.79
CA GLU A 111 -18.11 18.04 5.79
C GLU A 111 -17.52 17.91 7.20
N SER A 112 -16.27 17.44 7.29
CA SER A 112 -15.58 17.37 8.57
C SER A 112 -15.23 18.76 9.12
N SER A 113 -14.93 19.72 8.24
CA SER A 113 -14.60 21.10 8.62
C SER A 113 -15.79 21.86 9.20
N THR A 114 -17.01 21.63 8.71
CA THR A 114 -18.22 22.31 9.20
C THR A 114 -18.68 21.80 10.57
N GLN A 115 -18.42 20.53 10.90
CA GLN A 115 -18.60 20.02 12.27
C GLN A 115 -17.53 20.54 13.26
N ILE A 116 -16.39 21.03 12.78
CA ILE A 116 -15.25 21.47 13.60
C ILE A 116 -15.42 22.91 14.12
N THR A 117 -16.25 23.75 13.50
CA THR A 117 -16.43 25.14 13.93
C THR A 117 -17.06 25.28 15.33
N LEU A 118 -17.75 24.25 15.84
CA LEU A 118 -18.38 24.25 17.17
C LEU A 118 -17.53 23.60 18.29
N ASN A 119 -16.40 22.92 18.00
CA ASN A 119 -15.57 22.34 19.06
C ASN A 119 -14.07 22.26 18.72
N SER A 120 -13.35 23.36 18.96
CA SER A 120 -11.98 23.57 18.48
C SER A 120 -10.84 22.90 19.29
N LYS A 121 -11.05 21.84 20.09
CA LYS A 121 -9.94 21.30 20.93
C LYS A 121 -9.63 19.80 20.90
N SER A 122 -10.39 18.91 20.28
CA SER A 122 -10.05 17.45 20.35
C SER A 122 -10.33 16.59 19.11
N CYS A 123 -10.68 17.17 17.96
CA CYS A 123 -11.38 16.41 16.90
C CYS A 123 -10.56 16.02 15.66
N LEU A 124 -9.23 15.84 15.74
CA LEU A 124 -8.49 15.26 14.60
C LEU A 124 -8.70 13.74 14.45
N ASN A 125 -8.96 13.00 15.55
CA ASN A 125 -9.10 11.54 15.52
C ASN A 125 -10.50 11.04 15.11
N ILE A 126 -11.53 11.90 15.17
CA ILE A 126 -12.92 11.48 14.94
C ILE A 126 -13.26 11.48 13.44
N SER A 127 -12.70 12.41 12.65
CA SER A 127 -12.95 12.50 11.20
C SER A 127 -12.47 11.27 10.42
N TYR A 128 -11.28 10.74 10.74
CA TYR A 128 -10.77 9.52 10.08
C TYR A 128 -11.65 8.30 10.37
N THR A 129 -12.20 8.21 11.59
CA THR A 129 -13.07 7.11 12.00
C THR A 129 -14.41 7.14 11.25
N ILE A 130 -14.98 8.32 11.00
CA ILE A 130 -16.26 8.47 10.29
C ILE A 130 -16.12 8.11 8.80
N ILE A 131 -15.03 8.54 8.15
CA ILE A 131 -14.78 8.22 6.73
C ILE A 131 -14.62 6.70 6.57
N ILE A 132 -13.79 6.05 7.39
CA ILE A 132 -13.63 4.59 7.36
C ILE A 132 -14.96 3.86 7.63
N ARG A 133 -15.80 4.37 8.54
CA ARG A 133 -17.10 3.75 8.88
C ARG A 133 -18.16 3.93 7.79
N LYS A 134 -18.11 5.02 7.00
CA LYS A 134 -18.99 5.27 5.85
C LYS A 134 -18.61 4.37 4.66
N TYR A 135 -17.32 4.14 4.43
CA TYR A 135 -16.83 3.21 3.40
C TYR A 135 -17.02 1.73 3.79
N LEU A 136 -16.79 1.34 5.05
CA LEU A 136 -16.99 -0.04 5.51
C LEU A 136 -18.46 -0.48 5.58
N ASN A 137 -19.42 0.44 5.83
CA ASN A 137 -20.84 0.09 5.83
C ASN A 137 -21.43 -0.08 4.42
N LYS A 138 -20.85 0.56 3.40
CA LYS A 138 -21.34 0.44 2.02
C LYS A 138 -21.14 -0.98 1.46
N SER A 139 -20.16 -1.73 1.98
CA SER A 139 -19.94 -3.15 1.65
C SER A 139 -20.81 -4.14 2.45
N PHE A 140 -21.64 -3.69 3.39
CA PHE A 140 -22.44 -4.57 4.27
C PHE A 140 -23.95 -4.54 3.96
N PHE A 141 -24.37 -3.78 2.94
CA PHE A 141 -25.77 -3.64 2.57
C PHE A 141 -25.93 -3.67 1.05
N TYR A 142 -25.85 -4.86 0.48
CA TYR A 142 -26.60 -5.22 -0.72
C TYR A 142 -27.36 -6.53 -0.42
N PRO A 143 -28.63 -6.63 -0.83
CA PRO A 143 -29.51 -7.77 -0.52
C PRO A 143 -29.01 -9.10 -1.09
#